data_AF-A0A351SU01-F1
#
_entry.id   AF-A0A351SU01-F1
#
_cell.length_a   1.000
_cell.length_b   1.000
_cell.length_c   1.000
_cell.angle_alpha   90.00
_cell.angle_beta   90.00
_cell.angle_gamma   90.00
#
_symmetry.space_group_name_H-M   'P 1'
#
loop_
_entity.id
_entity.type
_entity.pdbx_description
1 polymer ?
#
loop_
_entity_poly.entity_id
_entity_poly.type
_entity_poly.pdbx_seq_one_letter_code
_entity_poly.pdbx_strand_id
1 'polypeptide(L)'
;MSLVTDVDIREMVASLFQPDVLLPAQYFERMKRTDVRPEKALMLAILEDAVCCFQKYLLASDRRGRILFKEAESWIFDGDDSGVFAYRNVCDV
;
A
#
# COMPACT_ATOMS: atom_id res chain seq x y z
N MET A 1 -19.37 36.22 4.20
CA MET A 1 -19.45 35.00 3.36
C MET A 1 -18.09 34.28 3.22
N SER A 2 -17.13 34.53 4.12
CA SER A 2 -15.76 33.98 4.08
C SER A 2 -15.38 33.18 5.34
N LEU A 3 -16.28 33.07 6.32
CA LEU A 3 -16.08 32.32 7.56
C LEU A 3 -16.66 30.89 7.50
N VAL A 4 -17.51 30.60 6.51
CA VAL A 4 -18.20 29.30 6.39
C VAL A 4 -17.27 28.23 5.82
N THR A 5 -16.28 28.61 5.00
CA THR A 5 -15.34 27.68 4.37
C THR A 5 -14.17 27.28 5.29
N ASP A 6 -13.77 28.13 6.23
CA ASP A 6 -12.65 27.84 7.14
C ASP A 6 -13.07 26.88 8.28
N VAL A 7 -14.32 26.97 8.72
CA VAL A 7 -14.90 26.03 9.69
C VAL A 7 -15.07 24.64 9.07
N ASP A 8 -15.53 24.57 7.82
CA ASP A 8 -15.74 23.33 7.08
C ASP A 8 -14.42 22.58 6.82
N ILE A 9 -13.36 23.30 6.41
CA ILE A 9 -12.02 22.71 6.23
C ILE A 9 -11.45 22.23 7.56
N ARG A 10 -11.60 22.99 8.64
CA ARG A 10 -11.13 22.56 9.97
C ARG A 10 -11.85 21.30 10.46
N GLU A 11 -13.15 21.19 10.22
CA GLU A 11 -13.95 20.03 10.60
C GLU A 11 -13.61 18.79 9.74
N MET A 12 -13.40 18.98 8.44
CA MET A 12 -12.92 17.93 7.53
C MET A 12 -11.50 17.45 7.90
N VAL A 13 -10.60 18.35 8.28
CA VAL A 13 -9.27 17.95 8.75
C VAL A 13 -9.36 17.21 10.09
N ALA A 14 -10.26 17.63 10.99
CA ALA A 14 -10.48 16.94 12.26
C ALA A 14 -11.06 15.52 12.08
N SER A 15 -11.91 15.31 11.08
CA SER A 15 -12.47 13.98 10.77
C SER A 15 -11.44 13.01 10.19
N LEU A 16 -10.44 13.50 9.44
CA LEU A 16 -9.31 12.68 8.97
C LEU A 16 -8.46 12.10 10.11
N PHE A 17 -8.49 12.73 11.29
CA PHE A 17 -7.78 12.28 12.49
C PHE A 17 -8.70 11.64 13.53
N GLN A 18 -9.98 11.39 13.22
CA GLN A 18 -10.82 10.64 14.14
C GLN A 18 -10.28 9.21 14.25
N PRO A 19 -10.13 8.69 15.48
CA PRO A 19 -9.72 7.32 15.66
C PRO A 19 -10.83 6.41 15.12
N ASP A 20 -10.45 5.54 14.19
CA ASP A 20 -11.34 4.60 13.51
C ASP A 20 -11.70 3.43 14.47
N VAL A 21 -12.36 3.76 15.59
CA VAL A 21 -12.69 2.82 16.66
C VAL A 21 -13.86 1.95 16.20
N LEU A 22 -13.54 0.73 15.79
CA LEU A 22 -14.55 -0.25 15.44
C LEU A 22 -15.02 -1.01 16.67
N LEU A 23 -16.35 -1.15 16.83
CA LEU A 23 -16.90 -2.13 17.74
C LEU A 23 -16.49 -3.54 17.28
N PRO A 24 -16.28 -4.51 18.19
CA PRO A 24 -15.94 -5.87 17.82
C PRO A 24 -16.88 -6.47 16.77
N ALA A 25 -18.19 -6.21 16.88
CA ALA A 25 -19.19 -6.67 15.90
C ALA A 25 -18.93 -6.11 14.49
N GLN A 26 -18.58 -4.82 14.37
CA GLN A 26 -18.28 -4.16 13.09
C GLN A 26 -16.96 -4.67 12.51
N TYR A 27 -15.95 -4.91 13.35
CA TYR A 27 -14.68 -5.50 12.93
C TYR A 27 -14.88 -6.88 12.33
N PHE A 28 -15.56 -7.79 13.04
CA PHE A 28 -15.80 -9.15 12.54
C PHE A 28 -16.71 -9.18 11.32
N GLU A 29 -17.69 -8.28 11.22
CA GLU A 29 -18.52 -8.15 10.01
C GLU A 29 -17.69 -7.74 8.80
N ARG A 30 -16.78 -6.77 8.95
CA ARG A 30 -15.85 -6.37 7.88
C ARG A 30 -14.86 -7.49 7.52
N MET A 31 -14.41 -8.27 8.51
CA MET A 31 -13.49 -9.39 8.32
C MET A 31 -14.13 -10.59 7.61
N LYS A 32 -15.46 -10.77 7.74
CA LYS A 32 -16.23 -11.83 7.06
C LYS A 32 -16.51 -11.55 5.59
N ARG A 33 -16.31 -10.31 5.11
CA ARG A 33 -16.51 -9.99 3.70
C ARG A 33 -15.45 -10.71 2.87
N THR A 34 -15.89 -11.49 1.89
CA THR A 34 -15.05 -12.28 0.98
C THR A 34 -14.50 -11.46 -0.19
N ASP A 35 -14.89 -10.19 -0.32
CA ASP A 35 -14.34 -9.29 -1.32
C ASP A 35 -12.83 -9.11 -1.11
N VAL A 36 -12.12 -8.85 -2.22
CA VAL A 36 -10.70 -8.47 -2.17
C VAL A 36 -10.59 -7.23 -1.30
N ARG A 37 -10.09 -7.44 -0.08
CA ARG A 37 -9.86 -6.38 0.89
C ARG A 37 -8.91 -5.34 0.28
N PRO A 38 -9.09 -4.04 0.58
CA PRO A 38 -8.22 -3.00 0.05
C PRO A 38 -6.75 -3.24 0.40
N GLU A 39 -6.47 -3.88 1.54
CA GLU A 39 -5.12 -4.29 1.91
C GLU A 39 -4.56 -5.38 0.98
N LYS A 40 -5.35 -6.40 0.62
CA LYS A 40 -4.93 -7.42 -0.36
C LYS A 40 -4.75 -6.83 -1.76
N ALA A 41 -5.63 -5.92 -2.17
CA ALA A 41 -5.50 -5.20 -3.43
C ALA A 41 -4.19 -4.39 -3.49
N LEU A 42 -3.83 -3.73 -2.38
CA LEU A 42 -2.57 -3.01 -2.27
C LEU A 42 -1.36 -3.95 -2.37
N MET A 43 -1.39 -5.10 -1.69
CA MET A 43 -0.32 -6.10 -1.75
C MET A 43 -0.11 -6.60 -3.19
N LEU A 44 -1.19 -6.88 -3.93
CA LEU A 44 -1.12 -7.27 -5.34
C LEU A 44 -0.58 -6.14 -6.23
N ALA A 45 -1.01 -4.89 -5.99
CA ALA A 45 -0.51 -3.74 -6.74
C ALA A 45 1.00 -3.53 -6.55
N ILE A 46 1.50 -3.70 -5.32
CA ILE A 46 2.94 -3.64 -5.03
C ILE A 46 3.68 -4.75 -5.76
N LEU A 47 3.16 -5.98 -5.73
CA LEU A 47 3.76 -7.12 -6.44
C LEU A 47 3.81 -6.88 -7.96
N GLU A 48 2.71 -6.42 -8.53
CA GLU A 48 2.62 -6.13 -9.97
C GLU A 48 3.63 -5.04 -10.36
N ASP A 49 3.70 -3.94 -9.60
CA ASP A 49 4.64 -2.85 -9.87
C ASP A 49 6.10 -3.32 -9.75
N ALA A 50 6.44 -4.09 -8.73
CA ALA A 50 7.78 -4.62 -8.53
C ALA A 50 8.22 -5.54 -9.69
N VAL A 51 7.36 -6.47 -10.10
CA VAL A 51 7.63 -7.36 -11.24
C VAL A 51 7.74 -6.58 -12.54
N CYS A 52 6.84 -5.62 -12.76
CA CYS A 52 6.88 -4.74 -13.93
C CYS A 52 8.18 -3.92 -13.98
N CYS A 53 8.59 -3.32 -12.87
CA CYS A 53 9.82 -2.55 -12.76
C CYS A 53 11.05 -3.43 -13.00
N PHE A 54 11.10 -4.61 -12.36
CA PHE A 54 12.20 -5.56 -12.53
C PHE A 54 12.36 -5.98 -14.00
N GLN A 55 11.27 -6.38 -14.67
CA GLN A 55 11.30 -6.80 -16.06
C GLN A 55 11.61 -5.65 -17.02
N LYS A 56 10.98 -4.49 -16.80
CA LYS A 56 11.13 -3.30 -17.67
C LYS A 56 12.55 -2.76 -17.67
N TYR A 57 13.22 -2.78 -16.52
CA TYR A 57 14.55 -2.18 -16.36
C TYR A 57 15.71 -3.18 -16.40
N LEU A 58 15.43 -4.46 -16.70
CA LEU A 58 16.42 -5.53 -16.79
C LEU A 58 17.62 -5.19 -17.70
N LEU A 59 17.38 -4.49 -18.80
CA LEU A 59 18.40 -4.10 -19.79
C LEU A 59 18.64 -2.58 -19.84
N ALA A 60 18.21 -1.84 -18.82
CA ALA A 60 18.34 -0.39 -18.82
C ALA A 60 19.80 0.06 -18.77
N SER A 61 20.21 0.88 -19.74
CA SER A 61 21.55 1.47 -19.82
C SER A 61 21.66 2.80 -19.09
N ASP A 62 20.53 3.48 -18.87
CA ASP A 62 20.48 4.76 -18.18
C ASP A 62 20.61 4.59 -16.65
N ARG A 63 21.10 5.64 -15.98
CA ARG A 63 21.33 5.60 -14.53
C ARG A 63 20.03 5.37 -13.75
N ARG A 64 18.91 5.95 -14.19
CA ARG A 64 17.64 5.87 -13.47
C ARG A 64 17.06 4.46 -13.55
N GLY A 65 17.04 3.86 -14.73
CA GLY A 65 16.58 2.49 -14.92
C GLY A 65 17.38 1.48 -14.09
N ARG A 66 18.71 1.61 -14.03
CA ARG A 66 19.54 0.75 -13.16
C ARG A 66 19.24 0.88 -11.67
N ILE A 67 18.86 2.07 -11.20
CA ILE A 67 18.46 2.28 -9.80
C ILE A 67 17.12 1.59 -9.53
N LEU A 68 16.12 1.82 -10.40
CA LEU A 68 14.80 1.20 -10.28
C LEU A 68 14.87 -0.32 -10.36
N PHE A 69 15.73 -0.85 -11.24
CA PHE A 69 15.99 -2.29 -11.30
C PHE A 69 16.52 -2.83 -9.98
N LYS A 70 17.56 -2.19 -9.42
CA LYS A 70 18.17 -2.63 -8.16
C LYS A 70 17.23 -2.51 -6.97
N GLU A 71 16.36 -1.50 -6.95
CA GLU A 71 15.35 -1.33 -5.92
C GLU A 71 14.33 -2.48 -5.96
N ALA A 72 13.80 -2.78 -7.16
CA ALA A 72 12.88 -3.90 -7.35
C ALA A 72 13.57 -5.25 -7.07
N GLU A 73 14.80 -5.45 -7.54
CA GLU A 73 15.60 -6.65 -7.25
C GLU A 73 15.82 -6.82 -5.75
N SER A 74 16.24 -5.76 -5.05
CA SER A 74 16.47 -5.79 -3.62
C SER A 74 15.21 -6.15 -2.85
N TRP A 75 14.04 -5.66 -3.25
CA TRP A 75 12.78 -5.98 -2.58
C TRP A 75 12.31 -7.41 -2.88
N ILE A 76 12.40 -7.88 -4.13
CA ILE A 76 11.98 -9.24 -4.54
C ILE A 76 12.86 -10.31 -3.88
N PHE A 77 14.16 -10.06 -3.80
CA PHE A 77 15.14 -11.01 -3.26
C PHE A 77 15.56 -10.69 -1.82
N ASP A 78 14.85 -9.78 -1.15
CA ASP A 78 15.09 -9.54 0.27
C ASP A 78 14.81 -10.83 1.06
N GLY A 79 15.69 -11.13 2.01
CA GLY A 79 15.54 -12.27 2.91
C GLY A 79 14.78 -11.91 4.19
N ASP A 80 14.50 -10.62 4.41
CA ASP A 80 13.77 -10.13 5.58
C ASP A 80 12.25 -10.18 5.35
N ASP A 81 11.60 -11.15 5.97
CA ASP A 81 10.14 -11.33 5.95
C ASP A 81 9.43 -10.63 7.12
N SER A 82 10.11 -9.75 7.86
CA SER A 82 9.52 -9.11 9.05
C SER A 82 8.41 -8.10 8.73
N GLY A 83 8.40 -7.52 7.53
CA GLY A 83 7.44 -6.50 7.12
C GLY A 83 6.15 -7.05 6.51
N VAL A 84 5.00 -6.42 6.76
CA VAL A 84 3.69 -6.83 6.19
C VAL A 84 3.63 -6.78 4.65
N PHE A 85 4.53 -6.02 4.02
CA PHE A 85 4.69 -5.92 2.56
C PHE A 85 6.01 -6.52 2.07
N ALA A 86 6.66 -7.37 2.87
CA ALA A 86 7.80 -8.16 2.39
C ALA A 86 7.34 -9.08 1.25
N TYR A 87 8.21 -9.33 0.27
CA TYR A 87 7.88 -10.11 -0.92
C TYR A 87 7.24 -11.47 -0.57
N ARG A 88 7.83 -12.21 0.37
CA ARG A 88 7.28 -13.52 0.79
C ARG A 88 5.89 -13.39 1.41
N ASN A 89 5.71 -12.43 2.30
CA ASN A 89 4.41 -12.17 2.94
C ASN A 89 3.34 -11.75 1.93
N VAL A 90 3.72 -11.07 0.85
CA VAL A 90 2.83 -10.72 -0.26
C VAL A 90 2.46 -11.93 -1.11
N CYS A 91 3.40 -12.85 -1.34
CA CYS A 91 3.18 -14.06 -2.11
C CYS A 91 2.37 -15.15 -1.36
N ASP A 92 2.31 -15.11 -0.03
CA ASP A 92 1.60 -16.11 0.79
C ASP A 92 0.08 -15.83 0.97
N VAL A 93 -0.43 -14.73 0.39
CA VAL A 93 -1.83 -14.22 0.55
C VAL A 93 -2.87 -14.92 -0.33
#